data_AF-A0A533VZM2-F1
#
_entry.id   AF-A0A533VZM2-F1
#
_cell.length_a   1.000
_cell.length_b   1.000
_cell.length_c   1.000
_cell.angle_alpha   90.00
_cell.angle_beta   90.00
_cell.angle_gamma   90.00
#
_symmetry.space_group_name_H-M   'P 1'
#
loop_
_entity.id
_entity.type
_entity.pdbx_description
1 polymer ?
#
loop_
_entity_poly.entity_id
_entity_poly.type
_entity_poly.pdbx_seq_one_letter_code
_entity_poly.pdbx_strand_id
1 'polypeptide(L)'
;METVQKNLLESLAPKLRELNRGGYTRVYRRGGKTYPTEIHALIAEILDSLGSHYATGVQLPKTNLVADFVLENTIILIEKRPGEAERASLLQSGKKCIVIERSKTRSDRLDSGVRVFQVGELDDGRLQTIFLDDPSFNFDYAHILPQTEKCSVMHGHTSSALIEMVGAPKDGMVIDFNDAKPIIREAIREMDHKLFISERYVTGMDATHVNLKFTTVHGDFELRVPKATTLLLEAEATVENLAQELIARIAPKMPDNVRAVGVYVYEGLNKGTHLLAEVHRREGEKRRRTR
;
A
#
# COMPACT_ATOMS: atom_id res chain seq x y z
N MET A 1 -51.20 15.51 30.53
CA MET A 1 -49.95 15.56 29.74
C MET A 1 -49.64 14.24 29.03
N GLU A 2 -49.92 13.07 29.62
CA GLU A 2 -49.71 11.76 28.98
C GLU A 2 -50.51 11.52 27.69
N THR A 3 -51.76 12.00 27.62
CA THR A 3 -52.65 11.77 26.45
C THR A 3 -52.19 12.51 25.19
N VAL A 4 -51.47 13.63 25.33
CA VAL A 4 -50.94 14.43 24.20
C VAL A 4 -49.65 13.81 23.65
N GLN A 5 -48.79 13.26 24.53
CA GLN A 5 -47.58 12.53 24.10
C GLN A 5 -47.90 11.21 23.40
N LYS A 6 -48.98 10.52 23.81
CA LYS A 6 -49.44 9.28 23.15
C LYS A 6 -49.83 9.53 21.68
N ASN A 7 -50.54 10.63 21.40
CA ASN A 7 -50.91 11.05 20.04
C ASN A 7 -49.70 11.45 19.17
N LEU A 8 -48.66 12.03 19.76
CA LEU A 8 -47.45 12.41 19.01
C LEU A 8 -46.66 11.17 18.55
N LEU A 9 -46.51 10.18 19.43
CA LEU A 9 -45.78 8.96 19.11
C LEU A 9 -46.54 8.08 18.10
N GLU A 10 -47.87 7.99 18.24
CA GLU A 10 -48.74 7.24 17.32
C GLU A 10 -48.83 7.89 15.93
N SER A 11 -48.68 9.22 15.84
CA SER A 11 -48.63 9.94 14.55
C SER A 11 -47.25 9.93 13.88
N LEU A 12 -46.16 9.89 14.67
CA LEU A 12 -44.78 9.86 14.15
C LEU A 12 -44.32 8.45 13.78
N ALA A 13 -44.70 7.42 14.54
CA ALA A 13 -44.17 6.07 14.36
C ALA A 13 -44.43 5.46 12.96
N PRO A 14 -45.63 5.62 12.34
CA PRO A 14 -45.86 5.16 10.96
C PRO A 14 -44.98 5.91 9.95
N LYS A 15 -44.87 7.24 10.07
CA LYS A 15 -44.02 8.09 9.20
C LYS A 15 -42.53 7.78 9.34
N LEU A 16 -42.07 7.49 10.56
CA LEU A 16 -40.70 7.07 10.85
C LEU A 16 -40.41 5.65 10.33
N ARG A 17 -41.39 4.75 10.38
CA ARG A 17 -41.28 3.40 9.77
C ARG A 17 -41.30 3.45 8.25
N GLU A 18 -42.04 4.38 7.64
CA GLU A 18 -41.97 4.67 6.20
C GLU A 18 -40.61 5.26 5.80
N LEU A 19 -40.04 6.16 6.62
CA LEU A 19 -38.67 6.67 6.44
C LEU A 19 -37.62 5.55 6.46
N ASN A 20 -37.83 4.51 7.27
CA ASN A 20 -36.90 3.39 7.41
C ASN A 20 -37.06 2.30 6.32
N ARG A 21 -38.14 2.35 5.54
CA ARG A 21 -38.42 1.40 4.44
C ARG A 21 -37.95 1.88 3.06
N GLY A 22 -37.11 2.91 3.01
CA GLY A 22 -36.45 3.35 1.77
C GLY A 22 -37.36 3.96 0.70
N GLY A 23 -38.62 4.30 1.03
CA GLY A 23 -39.65 4.72 0.08
C GLY A 23 -39.63 6.20 -0.33
N TYR A 24 -38.77 7.03 0.24
CA TYR A 24 -38.53 8.38 -0.24
C TYR A 24 -37.07 8.52 -0.64
N THR A 25 -36.81 8.65 -1.93
CA THR A 25 -35.61 9.28 -2.44
C THR A 25 -35.48 10.61 -1.69
N ARG A 26 -34.52 10.73 -0.77
CA ARG A 26 -34.26 12.01 -0.10
C ARG A 26 -33.79 12.98 -1.17
N VAL A 27 -34.71 13.76 -1.73
CA VAL A 27 -34.37 14.79 -2.71
C VAL A 27 -33.90 16.00 -1.93
N TYR A 28 -32.60 16.27 -1.98
CA TYR A 28 -32.01 17.41 -1.30
C TYR A 28 -32.23 18.65 -2.15
N ARG A 29 -32.93 19.66 -1.62
CA ARG A 29 -33.20 20.92 -2.33
C ARG A 29 -32.28 22.01 -1.82
N ARG A 30 -31.55 22.66 -2.73
CA ARG A 30 -30.70 23.81 -2.41
C ARG A 30 -30.63 24.75 -3.61
N GLY A 31 -30.87 26.04 -3.41
CA GLY A 31 -30.91 27.04 -4.49
C GLY A 31 -31.96 26.78 -5.57
N GLY A 32 -33.08 26.12 -5.25
CA GLY A 32 -34.13 25.77 -6.22
C GLY A 32 -33.86 24.52 -7.08
N LYS A 33 -32.67 23.90 -6.98
CA LYS A 33 -32.31 22.64 -7.66
C LYS A 33 -32.49 21.45 -6.73
N THR A 34 -32.73 20.27 -7.31
CA THR A 34 -32.90 18.99 -6.61
C THR A 34 -31.72 18.07 -6.82
N TYR A 35 -31.21 17.46 -5.75
CA TYR A 35 -30.03 16.61 -5.77
C TYR A 35 -30.27 15.21 -5.17
N PRO A 36 -29.56 14.16 -5.65
CA PRO A 36 -29.74 12.79 -5.19
C PRO A 36 -29.29 12.54 -3.75
N THR A 37 -28.24 13.21 -3.30
CA THR A 37 -27.71 13.09 -1.93
C THR A 37 -27.30 14.44 -1.35
N GLU A 38 -27.10 14.50 -0.03
CA GLU A 38 -26.63 15.70 0.67
C GLU A 38 -25.27 16.19 0.15
N ILE A 39 -24.37 15.25 -0.18
CA ILE A 39 -23.04 15.57 -0.71
C ILE A 39 -23.16 16.27 -2.06
N HIS A 40 -24.08 15.83 -2.93
CA HIS A 40 -24.35 16.50 -4.21
C HIS A 40 -24.82 17.94 -3.98
N ALA A 41 -25.73 18.16 -3.03
CA ALA A 41 -26.24 19.49 -2.73
C ALA A 41 -25.17 20.42 -2.13
N LEU A 42 -24.27 19.90 -1.30
CA LEU A 42 -23.14 20.64 -0.73
C LEU A 42 -22.11 21.02 -1.79
N ILE A 43 -21.71 20.07 -2.64
CA ILE A 43 -20.75 20.32 -3.72
C ILE A 43 -21.32 21.36 -4.70
N ALA A 44 -22.59 21.23 -5.09
CA ALA A 44 -23.20 22.19 -6.01
C ALA A 44 -23.24 23.61 -5.42
N GLU A 45 -23.53 23.77 -4.13
CA GLU A 45 -23.46 25.06 -3.45
C GLU A 45 -22.04 25.64 -3.44
N ILE A 46 -21.03 24.82 -3.17
CA ILE A 46 -19.62 25.23 -3.22
C ILE A 46 -19.26 25.68 -4.64
N LEU A 47 -19.61 24.91 -5.66
CA LEU A 47 -19.36 25.25 -7.06
C LEU A 47 -20.08 26.54 -7.49
N ASP A 48 -21.36 26.68 -7.13
CA ASP A 48 -22.16 27.87 -7.39
C ASP A 48 -21.55 29.10 -6.68
N SER A 49 -21.11 28.96 -5.42
CA SER A 49 -20.44 30.03 -4.66
C SER A 49 -19.08 30.42 -5.25
N LEU A 50 -18.39 29.50 -5.91
CA LEU A 50 -17.14 29.76 -6.63
C LEU A 50 -17.38 30.32 -8.04
N GLY A 51 -18.63 30.50 -8.47
CA GLY A 51 -18.98 30.96 -9.80
C GLY A 51 -18.64 29.94 -10.90
N SER A 52 -18.52 28.66 -10.56
CA SER A 52 -18.14 27.61 -11.50
C SER A 52 -19.32 27.17 -12.37
N HIS A 53 -19.09 27.05 -13.67
CA HIS A 53 -20.06 26.43 -14.59
C HIS A 53 -19.83 24.92 -14.68
N TYR A 54 -20.90 24.13 -14.53
CA TYR A 54 -20.83 22.68 -14.58
C TYR A 54 -22.06 22.06 -15.25
N ALA A 55 -21.85 20.90 -15.87
CA ALA A 55 -22.90 19.99 -16.30
C ALA A 55 -23.04 18.82 -15.31
N THR A 56 -24.21 18.22 -15.21
CA THR A 56 -24.46 17.05 -14.37
C THR A 56 -24.98 15.87 -15.20
N GLY A 57 -24.76 14.64 -14.74
CA GLY A 57 -25.31 13.45 -15.40
C GLY A 57 -24.65 13.11 -16.74
N VAL A 58 -23.39 13.47 -16.94
CA VAL A 58 -22.67 13.28 -18.21
C VAL A 58 -22.05 11.88 -18.26
N GLN A 59 -22.38 11.07 -19.27
CA GLN A 59 -21.73 9.78 -19.50
C GLN A 59 -20.26 9.97 -19.84
N LEU A 60 -19.37 9.27 -19.13
CA LEU A 60 -17.93 9.38 -19.36
C LEU A 60 -17.48 8.46 -20.52
N PRO A 61 -16.61 8.93 -21.43
CA PRO A 61 -16.15 8.13 -22.57
C PRO A 61 -15.42 6.85 -22.13
N LYS A 62 -15.78 5.72 -22.77
CA LYS A 62 -15.17 4.39 -22.56
C LYS A 62 -15.26 3.89 -21.10
N THR A 63 -16.21 4.40 -20.31
CA THR A 63 -16.52 3.87 -18.98
C THR A 63 -18.03 3.70 -18.85
N ASN A 64 -18.46 2.91 -17.86
CA ASN A 64 -19.89 2.80 -17.53
C ASN A 64 -20.31 3.87 -16.49
N LEU A 65 -19.45 4.85 -16.22
CA LEU A 65 -19.66 5.85 -15.19
C LEU A 65 -20.37 7.08 -15.74
N VAL A 66 -21.31 7.58 -14.97
CA VAL A 66 -21.95 8.89 -15.18
C VAL A 66 -21.37 9.88 -14.19
N ALA A 67 -20.76 10.94 -14.71
CA ALA A 67 -20.21 12.03 -13.91
C ALA A 67 -21.31 12.81 -13.20
N ASP A 68 -21.09 13.08 -11.91
CA ASP A 68 -22.02 13.85 -11.10
C ASP A 68 -21.88 15.35 -11.39
N PHE A 69 -20.65 15.82 -11.59
CA PHE A 69 -20.36 17.16 -12.08
C PHE A 69 -19.23 17.14 -13.12
N VAL A 70 -19.37 17.87 -14.21
CA VAL A 70 -18.34 18.08 -15.23
C VAL A 70 -18.14 19.57 -15.42
N LEU A 71 -16.95 20.02 -15.06
CA LEU A 71 -16.43 21.36 -15.30
C LEU A 71 -15.54 21.35 -16.57
N GLU A 72 -14.99 22.51 -16.90
CA GLU A 72 -14.07 22.67 -18.04
C GLU A 72 -12.92 21.66 -17.97
N ASN A 73 -12.15 21.67 -16.88
CA ASN A 73 -10.96 20.83 -16.70
C ASN A 73 -11.10 19.75 -15.62
N THR A 74 -12.28 19.62 -14.99
CA THR A 74 -12.49 18.72 -13.85
C THR A 74 -13.74 17.86 -14.01
N ILE A 75 -13.66 16.59 -13.67
CA ILE A 75 -14.77 15.65 -13.55
C ILE A 75 -14.89 15.31 -12.06
N ILE A 76 -16.10 15.33 -11.51
CA ILE A 76 -16.38 14.92 -10.12
C ILE A 76 -17.31 13.71 -10.14
N LEU A 77 -16.88 12.65 -9.45
CA LEU A 77 -17.63 11.43 -9.21
C LEU A 77 -17.93 11.31 -7.72
N ILE A 78 -19.19 11.04 -7.35
CA ILE A 78 -19.63 10.91 -5.97
C ILE A 78 -20.01 9.45 -5.72
N GLU A 79 -19.38 8.80 -4.76
CA GLU A 79 -19.60 7.38 -4.39
C GLU A 79 -19.37 6.39 -5.56
N LYS A 80 -18.67 6.82 -6.61
CA LYS A 80 -18.45 6.06 -7.86
C LYS A 80 -16.96 5.91 -8.12
N ARG A 81 -16.32 4.97 -7.42
CA ARG A 81 -14.88 4.70 -7.59
C ARG A 81 -14.61 4.04 -8.94
N PRO A 82 -13.77 4.61 -9.82
CA PRO A 82 -13.43 3.97 -11.09
C PRO A 82 -12.57 2.73 -10.89
N GLY A 83 -12.91 1.66 -11.62
CA GLY A 83 -12.08 0.45 -11.74
C GLY A 83 -10.79 0.69 -12.52
N GLU A 84 -9.86 -0.26 -12.52
CA GLU A 84 -8.52 -0.09 -13.10
C GLU A 84 -8.54 0.29 -14.60
N ALA A 85 -9.36 -0.40 -15.40
CA ALA A 85 -9.55 -0.09 -16.83
C ALA A 85 -10.17 1.31 -17.05
N GLU A 86 -11.08 1.73 -16.18
CA GLU A 86 -11.74 3.03 -16.27
C GLU A 86 -10.78 4.16 -15.89
N ARG A 87 -9.91 3.95 -14.88
CA ARG A 87 -8.87 4.91 -14.48
C ARG A 87 -7.96 5.26 -15.66
N ALA A 88 -7.53 4.28 -16.43
CA ALA A 88 -6.70 4.50 -17.61
C ALA A 88 -7.40 5.41 -18.65
N SER A 89 -8.71 5.19 -18.88
CA SER A 89 -9.51 6.04 -19.77
C SER A 89 -9.64 7.47 -19.23
N LEU A 90 -9.91 7.61 -17.93
CA LEU A 90 -10.08 8.91 -17.28
C LEU A 90 -8.79 9.73 -17.30
N LEU A 91 -7.62 9.10 -17.08
CA LEU A 91 -6.32 9.74 -17.17
C LEU A 91 -6.00 10.23 -18.60
N GLN A 92 -6.47 9.53 -19.62
CA GLN A 92 -6.32 9.93 -21.03
C GLN A 92 -7.26 11.08 -21.44
N SER A 93 -8.27 11.40 -20.63
CA SER A 93 -9.24 12.46 -20.96
C SER A 93 -8.66 13.87 -20.90
N GLY A 94 -7.48 14.05 -20.27
CA GLY A 94 -6.86 15.35 -20.04
C GLY A 94 -7.54 16.20 -18.97
N LYS A 95 -8.65 15.73 -18.38
CA LYS A 95 -9.34 16.37 -17.25
C LYS A 95 -8.90 15.75 -15.93
N LYS A 96 -8.82 16.56 -14.88
CA LYS A 96 -8.67 16.07 -13.51
C LYS A 96 -9.94 15.34 -13.10
N CYS A 97 -9.84 14.10 -12.65
CA CYS A 97 -11.00 13.37 -12.15
C CYS A 97 -10.92 13.28 -10.63
N ILE A 98 -11.86 13.89 -9.92
CA ILE A 98 -11.96 13.90 -8.46
C ILE A 98 -13.06 12.92 -8.07
N VAL A 99 -12.77 12.06 -7.09
CA VAL A 99 -13.75 11.15 -6.50
C VAL A 99 -13.99 11.57 -5.07
N ILE A 100 -15.27 11.69 -4.70
CA ILE A 100 -15.72 12.07 -3.37
C ILE A 100 -16.57 10.94 -2.81
N GLU A 101 -16.19 10.42 -1.65
CA GLU A 101 -16.84 9.25 -1.04
C GLU A 101 -17.02 9.46 0.45
N ARG A 102 -18.05 8.84 1.03
CA ARG A 102 -18.20 8.77 2.49
C ARG A 102 -17.24 7.73 3.05
N SER A 103 -16.61 8.08 4.17
CA SER A 103 -15.86 7.12 4.97
C SER A 103 -16.82 6.04 5.48
N LYS A 104 -16.65 4.79 5.04
CA LYS A 104 -17.44 3.64 5.51
C LYS A 104 -17.16 3.29 6.97
N THR A 105 -15.95 3.61 7.41
CA THR A 105 -15.44 3.37 8.76
C THR A 105 -15.25 4.72 9.44
N ARG A 106 -16.31 5.24 10.06
CA ARG A 106 -16.25 6.47 10.86
C ARG A 106 -15.51 6.15 12.17
N SER A 107 -14.18 6.06 12.11
CA SER A 107 -13.38 5.41 13.16
C SER A 107 -12.69 6.36 14.14
N ASP A 108 -12.72 7.68 13.97
CA ASP A 108 -12.18 8.59 14.98
C ASP A 108 -12.84 9.99 14.95
N ARG A 109 -12.54 10.80 15.96
CA ARG A 109 -13.00 12.20 16.09
C ARG A 109 -12.39 13.16 15.07
N LEU A 110 -11.38 12.72 14.31
CA LEU A 110 -10.61 13.54 13.36
C LEU A 110 -10.97 13.24 11.91
N ASP A 111 -11.72 12.16 11.65
CA ASP A 111 -12.27 11.83 10.35
C ASP A 111 -13.41 12.80 9.99
N SER A 112 -13.18 13.61 8.94
CA SER A 112 -14.19 14.50 8.36
C SER A 112 -15.44 13.76 7.85
N GLY A 113 -15.38 12.43 7.73
CA GLY A 113 -16.44 11.58 7.21
C GLY A 113 -16.54 11.58 5.68
N VAL A 114 -15.71 12.38 5.01
CA VAL A 114 -15.64 12.52 3.55
C VAL A 114 -14.19 12.33 3.10
N ARG A 115 -13.99 11.55 2.05
CA ARG A 115 -12.73 11.38 1.35
C ARG A 115 -12.83 12.06 0.00
N VAL A 116 -11.79 12.81 -0.36
CA VAL A 116 -11.66 13.48 -1.66
C VAL A 116 -10.30 13.09 -2.19
N PHE A 117 -10.25 12.42 -3.35
CA PHE A 117 -8.99 12.06 -3.98
C PHE A 117 -9.08 12.26 -5.49
N GLN A 118 -7.95 12.57 -6.11
CA GLN A 118 -7.85 12.68 -7.56
C GLN A 118 -7.46 11.32 -8.15
N VAL A 119 -8.18 10.86 -9.18
CA VAL A 119 -7.83 9.66 -9.93
C VAL A 119 -6.46 9.86 -10.56
N GLY A 120 -5.53 8.94 -10.27
CA GLY A 120 -4.15 9.00 -10.73
C GLY A 120 -3.19 9.69 -9.75
N GLU A 121 -3.70 10.37 -8.72
CA GLU A 121 -2.89 10.77 -7.57
C GLU A 121 -3.09 9.76 -6.44
N LEU A 122 -2.01 9.45 -5.72
CA LEU A 122 -2.08 8.67 -4.49
C LEU A 122 -2.81 9.52 -3.44
N ASP A 123 -3.91 9.01 -2.87
CA ASP A 123 -4.72 9.68 -1.83
C ASP A 123 -3.80 10.29 -0.76
N ASP A 124 -3.59 11.60 -0.81
CA ASP A 124 -2.65 12.38 0.03
C ASP A 124 -3.12 12.49 1.48
N GLY A 125 -4.23 11.82 1.80
CA GLY A 125 -4.72 11.63 3.15
C GLY A 125 -3.65 11.11 4.11
N ARG A 126 -3.93 11.28 5.40
CA ARG A 126 -3.05 10.90 6.51
C ARG A 126 -2.40 9.53 6.29
N LEU A 127 -1.09 9.52 6.08
CA LEU A 127 -0.31 8.29 6.12
C LEU A 127 -0.36 7.71 7.52
N GLN A 128 -0.53 6.40 7.58
CA GLN A 128 -0.43 5.63 8.79
C GLN A 128 0.71 4.64 8.65
N THR A 129 1.39 4.41 9.77
CA THR A 129 2.43 3.42 9.89
C THR A 129 1.91 2.27 10.73
N ILE A 130 2.09 1.06 10.25
CA ILE A 130 1.93 -0.16 11.04
C ILE A 130 3.26 -0.87 11.12
N PHE A 131 3.49 -1.63 12.19
CA PHE A 131 4.66 -2.47 12.34
C PHE A 131 4.24 -3.88 12.75
N LEU A 132 4.96 -4.88 12.24
CA LEU A 132 4.78 -6.27 12.59
C LEU A 132 6.10 -6.82 13.12
N ASP A 133 6.06 -7.26 14.37
CA ASP A 133 7.08 -8.04 15.03
C ASP A 133 6.45 -9.40 15.39
N ASP A 134 6.85 -10.45 14.69
CA ASP A 134 6.28 -11.78 14.81
C ASP A 134 7.43 -12.80 14.86
N PRO A 135 7.44 -13.76 15.81
CA PRO A 135 8.51 -14.75 15.90
C PRO A 135 8.74 -15.56 14.62
N SER A 136 7.73 -15.66 13.74
CA SER A 136 7.87 -16.31 12.43
C SER A 136 8.68 -15.50 11.40
N PHE A 137 9.17 -14.32 11.77
CA PHE A 137 10.09 -13.50 10.97
C PHE A 137 11.54 -13.69 11.41
N ASN A 138 11.80 -14.68 12.26
CA ASN A 138 13.16 -15.13 12.56
C ASN A 138 13.66 -16.04 11.44
N PHE A 139 14.96 -15.95 11.14
CA PHE A 139 15.64 -16.80 10.17
C PHE A 139 17.07 -17.07 10.58
N ASP A 140 17.53 -18.27 10.27
CA ASP A 140 18.88 -18.73 10.54
C ASP A 140 19.70 -18.75 9.25
N TYR A 141 20.94 -18.27 9.30
CA TYR A 141 21.82 -18.32 8.15
C TYR A 141 23.29 -18.45 8.57
N ALA A 142 24.11 -18.89 7.61
CA ALA A 142 25.56 -18.79 7.69
C ALA A 142 26.06 -17.74 6.70
N HIS A 143 27.17 -17.06 7.01
CA HIS A 143 27.80 -16.12 6.08
C HIS A 143 29.32 -16.00 6.30
N ILE A 144 29.98 -15.28 5.38
CA ILE A 144 31.38 -14.88 5.48
C ILE A 144 31.50 -13.44 4.97
N LEU A 145 32.27 -12.61 5.68
CA LEU A 145 32.65 -11.26 5.29
C LEU A 145 34.19 -11.17 5.20
N PRO A 146 34.78 -11.47 4.02
CA PRO A 146 36.23 -11.67 3.87
C PRO A 146 37.12 -10.51 4.32
N GLN A 147 36.60 -9.28 4.25
CA GLN A 147 37.36 -8.05 4.54
C GLN A 147 37.33 -7.61 6.01
N THR A 148 36.70 -8.39 6.89
CA THR A 148 36.52 -8.04 8.31
C THR A 148 37.26 -9.02 9.20
N GLU A 149 37.88 -8.57 10.30
CA GLU A 149 38.67 -9.48 11.14
C GLU A 149 37.82 -10.59 11.79
N LYS A 150 36.71 -10.24 12.44
CA LYS A 150 35.90 -11.23 13.17
C LYS A 150 34.97 -12.05 12.29
N CYS A 151 34.46 -11.48 11.20
CA CYS A 151 33.49 -12.14 10.31
C CYS A 151 34.14 -12.74 9.05
N SER A 152 35.48 -12.75 8.96
CA SER A 152 36.23 -13.41 7.88
C SER A 152 36.23 -14.95 7.95
N VAL A 153 35.82 -15.52 9.08
CA VAL A 153 35.60 -16.96 9.25
C VAL A 153 34.11 -17.26 9.10
N MET A 154 33.77 -18.39 8.47
CA MET A 154 32.39 -18.84 8.36
C MET A 154 31.78 -19.04 9.75
N HIS A 155 30.63 -18.41 9.95
CA HIS A 155 29.80 -18.52 11.15
C HIS A 155 28.35 -18.29 10.75
N GLY A 156 27.45 -18.24 11.73
CA GLY A 156 26.04 -18.01 11.47
C GLY A 156 25.34 -17.25 12.58
N HIS A 157 24.11 -16.87 12.28
CA HIS A 157 23.26 -16.02 13.11
C HIS A 157 21.83 -16.54 13.12
N THR A 158 21.18 -16.39 14.27
CA THR A 158 19.73 -16.39 14.37
C THR A 158 19.29 -14.94 14.35
N SER A 159 18.73 -14.50 13.22
CA SER A 159 18.30 -13.13 13.03
C SER A 159 16.80 -12.99 13.20
N SER A 160 16.35 -11.81 13.63
CA SER A 160 14.94 -11.43 13.66
C SER A 160 14.70 -10.23 12.76
N ALA A 161 13.51 -10.17 12.16
CA ALA A 161 13.09 -9.04 11.35
C ALA A 161 11.80 -8.39 11.89
N LEU A 162 11.77 -7.06 11.97
CA LEU A 162 10.56 -6.27 12.21
C LEU A 162 10.24 -5.51 10.92
N ILE A 163 8.98 -5.62 10.47
CA ILE A 163 8.54 -5.02 9.22
C ILE A 163 7.64 -3.84 9.52
N GLU A 164 8.04 -2.67 9.05
CA GLU A 164 7.26 -1.44 9.05
C GLU A 164 6.59 -1.27 7.68
N MET A 165 5.33 -0.84 7.66
CA MET A 165 4.61 -0.49 6.44
C MET A 165 3.92 0.85 6.63
N VAL A 166 4.18 1.77 5.70
CA VAL A 166 3.59 3.10 5.67
C VAL A 166 2.64 3.17 4.50
N GLY A 167 1.40 3.62 4.71
CA GLY A 167 0.44 3.73 3.63
C GLY A 167 -0.79 4.55 3.98
N ALA A 168 -1.59 4.83 2.95
CA ALA A 168 -2.89 5.45 3.14
C ALA A 168 -3.88 4.37 3.63
N PRO A 169 -4.59 4.61 4.75
CA PRO A 169 -5.54 3.63 5.26
C PRO A 169 -6.75 3.52 4.33
N LYS A 170 -7.06 2.29 3.92
CA LYS A 170 -8.28 1.92 3.19
C LYS A 170 -9.21 1.21 4.17
N ASP A 171 -10.43 1.72 4.32
CA ASP A 171 -11.42 1.19 5.28
C ASP A 171 -10.85 1.07 6.72
N GLY A 172 -10.00 2.03 7.10
CA GLY A 172 -9.39 2.11 8.44
C GLY A 172 -8.09 1.31 8.64
N MET A 173 -7.58 0.62 7.62
CA MET A 173 -6.36 -0.19 7.72
C MET A 173 -5.37 0.12 6.59
N VAL A 174 -4.07 0.10 6.89
CA VAL A 174 -3.02 0.18 5.85
C VAL A 174 -2.97 -1.11 5.05
N ILE A 175 -2.98 -2.26 5.72
CA ILE A 175 -3.10 -3.60 5.13
C ILE A 175 -3.62 -4.52 6.24
N ASP A 176 -4.40 -5.54 5.89
CA ASP A 176 -4.79 -6.57 6.85
C ASP A 176 -3.58 -7.43 7.23
N PHE A 177 -3.39 -7.72 8.51
CA PHE A 177 -2.29 -8.56 8.97
C PHE A 177 -2.34 -9.98 8.40
N ASN A 178 -3.52 -10.50 8.08
CA ASN A 178 -3.68 -11.80 7.44
C ASN A 178 -3.17 -11.82 6.00
N ASP A 179 -3.14 -10.66 5.33
CA ASP A 179 -2.57 -10.50 3.99
C ASP A 179 -1.07 -10.19 4.04
N ALA A 180 -0.63 -9.36 5.00
CA ALA A 180 0.76 -8.97 5.14
C ALA A 180 1.67 -10.12 5.60
N LYS A 181 1.24 -10.92 6.59
CA LYS A 181 2.07 -11.98 7.18
C LYS A 181 2.51 -13.05 6.17
N PRO A 182 1.65 -13.59 5.28
CA PRO A 182 2.07 -14.54 4.25
C PRO A 182 3.18 -14.00 3.34
N ILE A 183 3.07 -12.74 2.90
CA ILE A 183 4.07 -12.08 2.05
C ILE A 183 5.43 -12.05 2.75
N ILE A 184 5.45 -11.59 4.00
CA ILE A 184 6.68 -11.49 4.81
C ILE A 184 7.27 -12.89 5.06
N ARG A 185 6.44 -13.85 5.45
CA ARG A 185 6.90 -15.24 5.73
C ARG A 185 7.47 -15.93 4.50
N GLU A 186 6.94 -15.65 3.32
CA GLU A 186 7.49 -16.17 2.08
C GLU A 186 8.90 -15.61 1.83
N ALA A 187 9.09 -14.30 1.96
CA ALA A 187 10.39 -13.66 1.83
C ALA A 187 11.42 -14.22 2.84
N ILE A 188 11.01 -14.36 4.10
CA ILE A 188 11.84 -14.93 5.18
C ILE A 188 12.23 -16.37 4.85
N ARG A 189 11.27 -17.21 4.42
CA ARG A 189 11.53 -18.62 4.06
C ARG A 189 12.52 -18.78 2.92
N GLU A 190 12.55 -17.84 1.98
CA GLU A 190 13.52 -17.88 0.88
C GLU A 190 14.94 -17.58 1.33
N MET A 191 15.13 -16.98 2.51
CA MET A 191 16.41 -16.65 3.12
C MET A 191 16.80 -17.64 4.22
N ASP A 192 15.84 -18.23 4.90
CA ASP A 192 16.04 -19.12 6.04
C ASP A 192 16.82 -20.41 5.70
N HIS A 193 17.70 -20.82 6.62
CA HIS A 193 18.58 -21.99 6.54
C HIS A 193 19.51 -22.03 5.32
N LYS A 194 20.11 -20.89 4.95
CA LYS A 194 21.02 -20.79 3.80
C LYS A 194 22.39 -20.23 4.16
N LEU A 195 23.35 -20.51 3.28
CA LEU A 195 24.63 -19.80 3.21
C LEU A 195 24.44 -18.54 2.37
N PHE A 196 24.65 -17.38 2.97
CA PHE A 196 24.64 -16.09 2.30
C PHE A 196 26.05 -15.73 1.86
N ILE A 197 26.22 -15.47 0.57
CA ILE A 197 27.52 -15.08 0.03
C ILE A 197 27.35 -14.19 -1.19
N SER A 198 28.26 -13.22 -1.35
CA SER A 198 28.24 -12.35 -2.53
C SER A 198 28.55 -13.16 -3.79
N GLU A 199 27.77 -12.91 -4.85
CA GLU A 199 27.97 -13.54 -6.15
C GLU A 199 29.32 -13.20 -6.79
N ARG A 200 29.98 -12.12 -6.36
CA ARG A 200 31.30 -11.71 -6.84
C ARG A 200 32.40 -12.76 -6.60
N TYR A 201 32.16 -13.69 -5.68
CA TYR A 201 33.10 -14.76 -5.36
C TYR A 201 32.86 -16.04 -6.18
N VAL A 202 31.85 -16.07 -7.05
CA VAL A 202 31.53 -17.23 -7.88
C VAL A 202 32.56 -17.39 -8.99
N THR A 203 33.22 -18.56 -9.04
CA THR A 203 34.18 -18.91 -10.11
C THR A 203 33.60 -19.90 -11.12
N GLY A 204 32.51 -20.57 -10.76
CA GLY A 204 31.84 -21.52 -11.63
C GLY A 204 30.59 -22.08 -10.97
N MET A 205 29.71 -22.67 -11.78
CA MET A 205 28.44 -23.20 -11.31
C MET A 205 28.00 -24.35 -12.22
N ASP A 206 27.59 -25.47 -11.65
CA ASP A 206 27.03 -26.62 -12.39
C ASP A 206 25.52 -26.74 -12.15
N ALA A 207 24.88 -27.89 -12.37
CA ALA A 207 23.45 -28.05 -12.14
C ALA A 207 23.05 -27.97 -10.65
N THR A 208 23.91 -28.40 -9.74
CA THR A 208 23.58 -28.61 -8.32
C THR A 208 24.47 -27.82 -7.36
N HIS A 209 25.64 -27.35 -7.78
CA HIS A 209 26.61 -26.67 -6.93
C HIS A 209 27.11 -25.34 -7.51
N VAL A 210 27.61 -24.50 -6.62
CA VAL A 210 28.34 -23.25 -6.89
C VAL A 210 29.76 -23.38 -6.37
N ASN A 211 30.74 -23.02 -7.18
CA ASN A 211 32.14 -22.90 -6.80
C ASN A 211 32.44 -21.45 -6.44
N LEU A 212 33.10 -21.25 -5.29
CA LEU A 212 33.39 -19.95 -4.70
C LEU A 212 34.89 -19.87 -4.44
N LYS A 213 35.51 -18.72 -4.74
CA LYS A 213 36.90 -18.44 -4.40
C LYS A 213 37.06 -16.99 -3.95
N PHE A 214 37.71 -16.79 -2.81
CA PHE A 214 37.96 -15.47 -2.24
C PHE A 214 39.11 -15.50 -1.23
N THR A 215 39.72 -14.33 -1.01
CA THR A 215 40.79 -14.16 -0.03
C THR A 215 40.25 -13.44 1.19
N THR A 216 40.55 -13.95 2.38
CA THR A 216 40.24 -13.31 3.66
C THR A 216 41.54 -12.90 4.37
N VAL A 217 41.43 -12.24 5.52
CA VAL A 217 42.59 -11.95 6.39
C VAL A 217 43.30 -13.22 6.90
N HIS A 218 42.67 -14.39 6.77
CA HIS A 218 43.20 -15.69 7.17
C HIS A 218 43.74 -16.52 5.99
N GLY A 219 43.74 -15.97 4.78
CA GLY A 219 44.27 -16.62 3.57
C GLY A 219 43.20 -16.88 2.51
N ASP A 220 43.55 -17.70 1.53
CA ASP A 220 42.67 -18.03 0.40
C ASP A 220 41.70 -19.15 0.76
N PHE A 221 40.44 -18.95 0.39
CA PHE A 221 39.37 -19.93 0.57
C PHE A 221 38.81 -20.34 -0.79
N GLU A 222 38.55 -21.63 -0.92
CA GLU A 222 37.83 -22.23 -2.04
C GLU A 222 36.76 -23.17 -1.49
N LEU A 223 35.52 -22.98 -1.93
CA LEU A 223 34.36 -23.72 -1.45
C LEU A 223 33.54 -24.21 -2.65
N ARG A 224 32.98 -25.41 -2.54
CA ARG A 224 31.94 -25.91 -3.44
C ARG A 224 30.71 -26.23 -2.61
N VAL A 225 29.64 -25.49 -2.83
CA VAL A 225 28.43 -25.53 -1.99
C VAL A 225 27.19 -25.87 -2.80
N PRO A 226 26.20 -26.58 -2.23
CA PRO A 226 24.95 -26.87 -2.93
C PRO A 226 24.17 -25.57 -3.22
N LYS A 227 23.64 -25.45 -4.43
CA LYS A 227 22.76 -24.33 -4.82
C LYS A 227 21.52 -24.23 -3.96
N ALA A 228 20.93 -25.37 -3.62
CA ALA A 228 19.66 -25.44 -2.90
C ALA A 228 19.72 -24.74 -1.52
N THR A 229 20.91 -24.67 -0.92
CA THR A 229 21.15 -24.10 0.41
C THR A 229 22.06 -22.88 0.36
N THR A 230 22.25 -22.28 -0.82
CA THR A 230 23.09 -21.08 -1.00
C THR A 230 22.24 -19.96 -1.56
N LEU A 231 22.25 -18.80 -0.90
CA LEU A 231 21.68 -17.57 -1.42
C LEU A 231 22.82 -16.67 -1.90
N LEU A 232 22.86 -16.43 -3.21
CA LEU A 232 23.79 -15.49 -3.82
C LEU A 232 23.22 -14.08 -3.71
N LEU A 233 24.01 -13.18 -3.12
CA LEU A 233 23.66 -11.77 -2.92
C LEU A 233 24.46 -10.89 -3.88
N GLU A 234 23.86 -9.81 -4.39
CA GLU A 234 24.57 -8.83 -5.23
C GLU A 234 25.70 -8.14 -4.45
N ALA A 235 25.50 -7.93 -3.14
CA ALA A 235 26.45 -7.29 -2.23
C ALA A 235 26.96 -8.27 -1.15
N GLU A 236 27.82 -7.78 -0.25
CA GLU A 236 28.27 -8.56 0.90
C GLU A 236 27.11 -8.87 1.86
N ALA A 237 27.17 -9.99 2.57
CA ALA A 237 26.13 -10.47 3.47
C ALA A 237 26.11 -9.71 4.83
N THR A 238 26.16 -8.38 4.80
CA THR A 238 26.03 -7.53 6.00
C THR A 238 24.56 -7.35 6.35
N VAL A 239 24.26 -7.06 7.61
CA VAL A 239 22.89 -6.86 8.09
C VAL A 239 22.12 -5.80 7.29
N GLU A 240 22.78 -4.73 6.84
CA GLU A 240 22.21 -3.69 5.97
C GLU A 240 21.75 -4.25 4.62
N ASN A 241 22.58 -5.07 3.98
CA ASN A 241 22.23 -5.69 2.71
C ASN A 241 21.16 -6.77 2.87
N LEU A 242 21.09 -7.44 4.02
CA LEU A 242 20.00 -8.38 4.32
C LEU A 242 18.66 -7.66 4.48
N ALA A 243 18.64 -6.47 5.12
CA ALA A 243 17.44 -5.64 5.17
C ALA A 243 17.01 -5.21 3.76
N GLN A 244 17.96 -4.83 2.90
CA GLN A 244 17.70 -4.48 1.51
C GLN A 244 17.11 -5.67 0.73
N GLU A 245 17.63 -6.88 0.97
CA GLU A 245 17.16 -8.10 0.31
C GLU A 245 15.73 -8.46 0.72
N LEU A 246 15.39 -8.29 2.01
CA LEU A 246 14.02 -8.44 2.49
C LEU A 246 13.08 -7.40 1.86
N ILE A 247 13.49 -6.12 1.79
CA ILE A 247 12.72 -5.08 1.11
C ILE A 247 12.46 -5.47 -0.35
N ALA A 248 13.48 -5.95 -1.07
CA ALA A 248 13.36 -6.34 -2.48
C ALA A 248 12.36 -7.49 -2.70
N ARG A 249 12.20 -8.38 -1.72
CA ARG A 249 11.25 -9.50 -1.76
C ARG A 249 9.84 -9.12 -1.32
N ILE A 250 9.72 -8.18 -0.38
CA ILE A 250 8.46 -7.78 0.25
C ILE A 250 7.76 -6.67 -0.55
N ALA A 251 8.48 -5.58 -0.86
CA ALA A 251 7.88 -4.37 -1.45
C ALA A 251 7.12 -4.62 -2.77
N PRO A 252 7.59 -5.45 -3.72
CA PRO A 252 6.86 -5.70 -4.97
C PRO A 252 5.52 -6.42 -4.80
N LYS A 253 5.32 -7.07 -3.66
CA LYS A 253 4.10 -7.84 -3.34
C LYS A 253 3.07 -7.02 -2.55
N MET A 254 3.41 -5.78 -2.17
CA MET A 254 2.55 -4.91 -1.39
C MET A 254 1.45 -4.26 -2.24
N PRO A 255 0.25 -4.02 -1.66
CA PRO A 255 -0.84 -3.37 -2.38
C PRO A 255 -0.57 -1.88 -2.61
N ASP A 256 -1.24 -1.32 -3.62
CA ASP A 256 -1.08 0.07 -4.09
C ASP A 256 -1.16 1.16 -3.02
N ASN A 257 -1.86 0.92 -1.91
CA ASN A 257 -2.03 1.92 -0.85
C ASN A 257 -0.88 1.90 0.17
N VAL A 258 -0.01 0.89 0.16
CA VAL A 258 1.26 0.86 0.90
C VAL A 258 2.31 1.62 0.09
N ARG A 259 2.83 2.70 0.67
CA ARG A 259 3.77 3.63 0.04
C ARG A 259 5.22 3.38 0.41
N ALA A 260 5.49 2.80 1.58
CA ALA A 260 6.84 2.46 1.98
C ALA A 260 6.84 1.17 2.79
N VAL A 261 7.93 0.42 2.67
CA VAL A 261 8.25 -0.74 3.51
C VAL A 261 9.56 -0.43 4.22
N GLY A 262 9.51 -0.46 5.55
CA GLY A 262 10.68 -0.44 6.41
C GLY A 262 11.00 -1.84 6.90
N VAL A 263 12.28 -2.17 6.95
CA VAL A 263 12.76 -3.45 7.48
C VAL A 263 13.85 -3.19 8.50
N TYR A 264 13.63 -3.72 9.69
CA TYR A 264 14.64 -3.84 10.72
C TYR A 264 15.15 -5.28 10.70
N VAL A 265 16.47 -5.48 10.69
CA VAL A 265 17.08 -6.81 10.85
C VAL A 265 18.05 -6.77 12.01
N TYR A 266 17.99 -7.78 12.87
CA TYR A 266 18.88 -7.93 14.02
C TYR A 266 19.71 -9.21 13.87
N GLU A 267 21.02 -9.11 13.97
CA GLU A 267 21.98 -10.23 13.82
C GLU A 267 22.36 -10.86 15.19
N GLY A 268 21.76 -10.35 16.26
CA GLY A 268 21.91 -10.79 17.65
C GLY A 268 21.36 -9.75 18.62
N LEU A 269 21.62 -9.93 19.92
CA LEU A 269 21.20 -8.95 20.94
C LEU A 269 21.90 -7.60 20.71
N ASN A 270 21.10 -6.55 20.46
CA ASN A 270 21.50 -5.14 20.33
C ASN A 270 22.24 -4.72 19.04
N LYS A 271 22.29 -5.55 18.01
CA LYS A 271 22.90 -5.18 16.71
C LYS A 271 21.89 -5.38 15.59
N GLY A 272 21.47 -4.29 14.98
CA GLY A 272 20.56 -4.33 13.85
C GLY A 272 20.63 -3.08 13.02
N THR A 273 19.96 -3.14 11.88
CA THR A 273 19.83 -2.04 10.93
C THR A 273 18.36 -1.69 10.75
N HIS A 274 18.10 -0.50 10.21
CA HIS A 274 16.79 -0.12 9.70
C HIS A 274 16.96 0.51 8.33
N LEU A 275 16.24 -0.03 7.35
CA LEU A 275 16.11 0.58 6.03
C LEU A 275 14.64 0.84 5.76
N LEU A 276 14.34 2.03 5.23
CA LEU A 276 13.02 2.42 4.75
C LEU A 276 13.11 2.68 3.25
N ALA A 277 12.31 1.95 2.47
CA ALA A 277 12.24 2.12 1.03
C ALA A 277 10.84 2.52 0.60
N GLU A 278 10.75 3.52 -0.28
CA GLU A 278 9.52 3.83 -0.99
C GLU A 278 9.14 2.67 -1.91
N VAL A 279 7.88 2.27 -1.87
CA VAL A 279 7.30 1.33 -2.82
C VAL A 279 7.03 2.13 -4.09
N HIS A 280 8.08 2.36 -4.89
CA HIS A 280 7.93 3.01 -6.18
C HIS A 280 7.14 2.12 -7.12
N ARG A 281 6.06 2.69 -7.67
CA ARG A 281 5.33 2.11 -8.79
C ARG A 281 6.32 1.97 -9.95
N ARG A 282 6.46 0.77 -10.54
CA ARG A 282 7.03 0.62 -11.89
C ARG A 282 6.07 1.25 -12.90
N GLU A 283 5.94 2.58 -12.89
CA GLU A 283 5.35 3.32 -13.98
C GLU A 283 6.36 3.31 -15.13
N GLY A 284 6.30 2.26 -15.95
CA GLY A 284 6.81 2.25 -17.31
C GLY A 284 8.22 2.82 -17.51
N GLU A 285 9.26 2.18 -16.98
CA GLU A 285 10.60 2.25 -17.55
C GLU A 285 10.62 1.53 -18.92
N LYS A 286 9.94 2.13 -19.90
CA LYS A 286 10.11 1.83 -21.33
C LYS A 286 10.54 3.06 -22.15
N ARG A 287 10.90 4.16 -21.50
CA ARG A 287 11.42 5.36 -22.19
C ARG A 287 12.68 5.89 -21.51
N ARG A 288 13.79 5.17 -21.65
CA ARG A 288 15.17 5.71 -21.64
C ARG A 288 16.16 4.63 -22.09
N ARG A 289 15.92 4.07 -23.28
CA ARG A 289 16.97 3.46 -24.13
C ARG A 289 16.82 4.01 -25.54
N THR A 290 17.19 5.27 -25.69
CA THR A 290 17.61 5.86 -26.97
C THR A 290 18.29 7.18 -26.63
N ARG A 291 19.60 7.13 -26.49
CA ARG A 291 20.56 7.93 -27.24
C ARG A 291 21.93 7.28 -27.12
#